data_AF-A0A077ZIW2-F1
#
_entry.id   AF-A0A077ZIW2-F1
#
_cell.length_a   1.000
_cell.length_b   1.000
_cell.length_c   1.000
_cell.angle_alpha   90.00
_cell.angle_beta   90.00
_cell.angle_gamma   90.00
#
_symmetry.space_group_name_H-M   'P 1'
#
loop_
_entity.id
_entity.type
_entity.pdbx_description
1 polymer ?
#
loop_
_entity_poly.entity_id
_entity_poly.type
_entity_poly.pdbx_seq_one_letter_code
_entity_poly.pdbx_strand_id
1 'polypeptide(L)'
;MTYEEYRDLPDYRHQCQTMLQPIIQQIQAYQAEGYQYLGIIGIHESPNCSISGQRGVLMEEFFAECQQAKIGTNYLEVPTSYSEEDQEDFDEQLQRFLEKGLDNE
;
A
#
# COMPACT_ATOMS: atom_id res chain seq x y z
N MET A 1 -13.31 -4.08 -12.61
CA MET A 1 -12.61 -3.21 -13.58
C MET A 1 -11.20 -3.73 -13.75
N THR A 2 -10.60 -3.66 -14.93
CA THR A 2 -9.19 -4.00 -15.16
C THR A 2 -8.28 -2.83 -14.83
N TYR A 3 -6.96 -3.06 -14.85
CA TYR A 3 -5.98 -1.98 -14.67
C TYR A 3 -6.13 -0.90 -15.74
N GLU A 4 -6.30 -1.30 -17.01
CA GLU A 4 -6.50 -0.39 -18.13
C GLU A 4 -7.76 0.44 -17.96
N GLU A 5 -8.86 -0.18 -17.50
CA GLU A 5 -10.09 0.56 -17.22
C GLU A 5 -9.87 1.62 -16.14
N TYR A 6 -9.17 1.31 -15.05
CA TYR A 6 -8.82 2.31 -14.02
C TYR A 6 -7.88 3.40 -14.56
N ARG A 7 -6.87 3.02 -15.35
CA ARG A 7 -5.88 3.94 -15.91
C ARG A 7 -6.52 4.94 -16.88
N ASP A 8 -7.48 4.47 -17.67
CA ASP A 8 -8.10 5.24 -18.75
C ASP A 8 -9.34 6.02 -18.27
N LEU A 9 -9.78 5.83 -17.02
CA LEU A 9 -10.80 6.67 -16.41
C LEU A 9 -10.32 8.14 -16.36
N PRO A 10 -11.08 9.08 -16.94
CA PRO A 10 -10.71 10.49 -16.91
C PRO A 10 -10.52 10.98 -15.47
N ASP A 11 -9.40 11.67 -15.22
CA ASP A 11 -9.10 12.30 -13.94
C ASP A 11 -8.92 11.35 -12.73
N TYR A 12 -8.91 10.03 -12.95
CA TYR A 12 -8.86 9.07 -11.84
C TYR A 12 -7.56 9.14 -11.03
N ARG A 13 -6.42 9.32 -11.68
CA ARG A 13 -5.12 9.50 -10.98
C ARG A 13 -5.11 10.75 -10.12
N HIS A 14 -5.69 11.85 -10.60
CA HIS A 14 -5.80 13.07 -9.83
C HIS A 14 -6.72 12.90 -8.61
N GLN A 15 -7.81 12.13 -8.75
CA GLN A 15 -8.66 11.74 -7.62
C GLN A 15 -7.91 10.87 -6.62
N CYS A 16 -7.09 9.92 -7.08
CA CYS A 16 -6.21 9.12 -6.22
C CYS A 16 -5.24 10.02 -5.44
N GLN A 17 -4.53 10.93 -6.12
CA GLN A 17 -3.63 11.88 -5.47
C GLN A 17 -4.36 12.72 -4.41
N THR A 18 -5.52 13.27 -4.75
CA THR A 18 -6.36 14.06 -3.82
C THR A 18 -6.78 13.25 -2.60
N MET A 19 -7.14 11.99 -2.79
CA MET A 19 -7.51 11.07 -1.71
C MET A 19 -6.33 10.69 -0.83
N LEU A 20 -5.14 10.56 -1.42
CA LEU A 20 -3.92 10.15 -0.74
C LEU A 20 -3.29 11.28 0.08
N GLN A 21 -3.43 12.55 -0.32
CA GLN A 21 -2.87 13.69 0.41
C GLN A 21 -3.14 13.68 1.93
N PRO A 22 -4.40 13.54 2.41
CA PRO A 22 -4.65 13.49 3.86
C PRO A 22 -4.03 12.27 4.54
N ILE A 23 -3.89 11.15 3.82
CA ILE A 23 -3.27 9.91 4.35
C ILE A 23 -1.77 10.13 4.54
N ILE A 24 -1.10 10.73 3.55
CA ILE A 24 0.33 11.06 3.61
C ILE A 24 0.62 12.05 4.73
N GLN A 25 -0.21 13.10 4.86
CA GLN A 25 -0.11 14.07 5.96
C GLN A 25 -0.30 13.41 7.32
N GLN A 26 -1.24 12.45 7.43
CA GLN A 26 -1.46 11.70 8.66
C GLN A 26 -0.26 10.82 9.02
N ILE A 27 0.35 10.13 8.05
CA ILE A 27 1.57 9.34 8.29
C ILE A 27 2.70 10.24 8.80
N GLN A 28 2.91 11.40 8.16
CA GLN A 28 3.94 12.36 8.58
C GLN A 28 3.67 12.92 9.98
N ALA A 29 2.40 13.21 10.31
CA ALA A 29 2.01 13.67 11.64
C ALA A 29 2.30 12.60 12.71
N TYR A 30 2.01 11.33 12.42
CA TYR A 30 2.36 10.24 13.33
C TYR A 30 3.88 10.07 13.49
N GLN A 31 4.65 10.14 12.40
CA GLN A 31 6.10 10.10 12.47
C GLN A 31 6.69 11.27 13.28
N ALA A 32 6.10 12.47 13.19
CA ALA A 32 6.51 13.63 13.98
C ALA A 32 6.32 13.42 15.50
N GLU A 33 5.35 12.59 15.89
CA GLU A 33 5.07 12.21 17.28
C GLU A 33 5.77 10.90 17.70
N GLY A 34 6.73 10.42 16.90
CA GLY A 34 7.54 9.23 17.22
C GLY A 34 6.87 7.89 16.93
N TYR A 35 5.71 7.87 16.24
CA TYR A 35 5.13 6.62 15.76
C TYR A 35 5.90 6.11 14.54
N GLN A 36 6.05 4.79 14.47
CA GLN A 36 6.68 4.13 13.33
C GLN A 36 5.63 3.70 12.30
N TYR A 37 5.82 4.11 11.06
CA TYR A 37 5.06 3.60 9.93
C TYR A 37 5.71 2.29 9.44
N LEU A 38 5.03 1.17 9.69
CA LEU A 38 5.57 -0.16 9.37
C LEU A 38 5.47 -0.51 7.89
N GLY A 39 4.49 0.05 7.18
CA GLY A 39 4.23 -0.25 5.77
C GLY A 39 2.75 -0.24 5.42
N ILE A 40 2.43 -0.66 4.19
CA ILE A 40 1.07 -0.74 3.66
C ILE A 40 0.67 -2.19 3.40
N ILE A 41 -0.61 -2.52 3.59
CA ILE A 41 -1.19 -3.79 3.17
C ILE A 41 -2.01 -3.56 1.89
N GLY A 42 -1.58 -4.18 0.80
CA GLY A 42 -2.28 -4.22 -0.48
C GLY A 42 -3.14 -5.48 -0.64
N ILE A 43 -3.78 -5.59 -1.81
CA ILE A 43 -4.56 -6.78 -2.19
C ILE A 43 -3.96 -7.29 -3.50
N HIS A 44 -3.40 -8.50 -3.45
CA HIS A 44 -2.79 -9.13 -4.62
C HIS A 44 -3.78 -9.20 -5.77
N GLU A 45 -3.31 -8.97 -6.99
CA GLU A 45 -4.12 -8.96 -8.24
C GLU A 45 -5.19 -7.87 -8.31
N SER A 46 -5.31 -7.00 -7.31
CA SER A 46 -6.21 -5.85 -7.41
C SER A 46 -5.68 -4.84 -8.45
N PRO A 47 -6.45 -4.52 -9.50
CA PRO A 47 -6.02 -3.56 -10.53
C PRO A 47 -5.90 -2.12 -9.99
N ASN A 48 -6.32 -1.90 -8.75
CA ASN A 48 -6.18 -0.64 -8.03
C ASN A 48 -5.24 -0.72 -6.82
N CYS A 49 -5.23 -1.86 -6.10
CA CYS A 49 -4.54 -2.01 -4.81
C CYS A 49 -3.40 -3.05 -4.79
N SER A 50 -3.07 -3.68 -5.92
CA SER A 50 -1.90 -4.57 -6.03
C SER A 50 -0.62 -3.74 -5.98
N ILE A 51 0.42 -4.28 -5.37
CA ILE A 51 1.70 -3.63 -5.13
C ILE A 51 2.81 -4.32 -5.92
N SER A 52 2.89 -5.66 -5.85
CA SER A 52 3.78 -6.44 -6.70
C SER A 52 3.09 -6.79 -8.03
N GLY A 53 3.88 -7.32 -8.97
CA GLY A 53 3.41 -7.61 -10.33
C GLY A 53 2.93 -6.36 -11.05
N GLN A 54 1.68 -6.39 -11.52
CA GLN A 54 1.01 -5.21 -12.05
C GLN A 54 0.53 -4.34 -10.90
N ARG A 55 1.29 -3.30 -10.57
CA ARG A 55 0.91 -2.32 -9.56
C ARG A 55 -0.41 -1.66 -9.95
N GLY A 56 -1.35 -1.61 -9.00
CA GLY A 56 -2.64 -1.00 -9.20
C GLY A 56 -2.56 0.53 -9.23
N VAL A 57 -3.51 1.17 -9.92
CA VAL A 57 -3.44 2.62 -10.19
C VAL A 57 -3.35 3.47 -8.92
N LEU A 58 -4.14 3.17 -7.88
CA LEU A 58 -4.02 3.86 -6.59
C LEU A 58 -2.66 3.62 -5.91
N MET A 59 -2.11 2.41 -6.01
CA MET A 59 -0.79 2.10 -5.44
C MET A 59 0.37 2.74 -6.21
N GLU A 60 0.23 3.00 -7.51
CA GLU A 60 1.22 3.80 -8.24
C GLU A 60 1.29 5.22 -7.68
N GLU A 61 0.13 5.87 -7.49
CA GLU A 61 0.07 7.21 -6.90
C GLU A 61 0.53 7.20 -5.43
N PHE A 62 0.13 6.20 -4.63
CA PHE A 62 0.55 6.10 -3.22
C PHE A 62 2.06 6.01 -3.08
N PHE A 63 2.72 5.15 -3.87
CA PHE A 63 4.17 4.99 -3.77
C PHE A 63 4.92 6.22 -4.31
N ALA A 64 4.37 6.91 -5.32
CA ALA A 64 4.92 8.18 -5.79
C ALA A 64 4.86 9.26 -4.70
N GLU A 65 3.73 9.37 -4.00
CA GLU A 65 3.57 10.30 -2.87
C GLU A 65 4.48 9.91 -1.69
N CYS A 66 4.58 8.63 -1.34
CA CYS A 66 5.50 8.16 -0.29
C CYS A 66 6.95 8.49 -0.62
N GLN A 67 7.38 8.32 -1.88
CA GLN A 67 8.73 8.69 -2.30
C GLN A 67 8.99 10.19 -2.14
N GLN A 68 8.02 11.05 -2.50
CA GLN A 68 8.12 12.50 -2.33
C GLN A 68 8.17 12.89 -0.84
N ALA A 69 7.34 12.23 -0.02
CA ALA A 69 7.23 12.46 1.41
C ALA A 69 8.35 11.78 2.24
N LYS A 70 9.22 10.99 1.61
CA LYS A 70 10.25 10.16 2.25
C LYS A 70 9.67 9.18 3.29
N ILE A 71 8.49 8.63 2.99
CA ILE A 71 7.85 7.58 3.77
C ILE A 71 8.36 6.22 3.28
N GLY A 72 8.55 5.28 4.22
CA GLY A 72 8.95 3.91 3.91
C GLY A 72 7.97 3.22 2.95
N THR A 73 8.47 2.27 2.17
CA THR A 73 7.69 1.58 1.13
C THR A 73 7.58 0.08 1.37
N ASN A 74 7.79 -0.37 2.61
CA ASN A 74 7.53 -1.75 3.03
C ASN A 74 6.05 -2.08 2.81
N TYR A 75 5.78 -3.32 2.38
CA TYR A 75 4.43 -3.75 2.06
C TYR A 75 4.20 -5.23 2.29
N LEU A 76 2.94 -5.57 2.46
CA LEU A 76 2.38 -6.91 2.41
C LEU A 76 1.22 -6.90 1.42
N GLU A 77 0.93 -8.03 0.78
CA GLU A 77 -0.27 -8.19 -0.03
C GLU A 77 -1.09 -9.35 0.49
N VAL A 78 -2.38 -9.11 0.71
CA VAL A 78 -3.31 -10.19 1.02
C VAL A 78 -3.57 -10.98 -0.28
N PRO A 79 -3.28 -12.28 -0.34
CA PRO A 79 -3.54 -13.08 -1.52
C PRO A 79 -5.05 -13.25 -1.74
N THR A 80 -5.47 -13.49 -2.98
CA THR A 80 -6.88 -13.73 -3.31
C THR A 80 -7.42 -15.05 -2.77
N SER A 81 -6.52 -15.98 -2.41
CA SER A 81 -6.86 -17.24 -1.73
C SER A 81 -7.07 -17.09 -0.21
N TYR A 82 -6.71 -15.94 0.38
CA TYR A 82 -6.80 -15.74 1.83
C TYR A 82 -8.23 -15.96 2.34
N SER A 83 -8.35 -16.76 3.40
CA SER A 83 -9.57 -16.90 4.17
C SER A 83 -9.25 -16.95 5.67
N GLU A 84 -10.19 -16.54 6.52
CA GLU A 84 -9.97 -16.62 7.98
C GLU A 84 -9.87 -18.09 8.47
N GLU A 85 -10.45 -19.03 7.73
CA GLU A 85 -10.44 -20.47 8.01
C GLU A 85 -9.16 -21.17 7.53
N ASP A 86 -8.54 -20.65 6.46
CA ASP A 86 -7.30 -21.15 5.86
C ASP A 86 -6.42 -19.96 5.45
N GLN A 87 -5.40 -19.72 6.26
CA GLN A 87 -4.50 -18.58 6.15
C GLN A 87 -3.19 -18.98 5.44
N GLU A 88 -3.03 -20.24 5.02
CA GLU A 88 -1.82 -20.79 4.40
C GLU A 88 -0.52 -20.30 5.11
N ASP A 89 0.35 -19.59 4.39
CA ASP A 89 1.59 -19.00 4.91
C ASP A 89 1.46 -17.50 5.23
N PHE A 90 0.25 -16.93 5.14
CA PHE A 90 0.02 -15.50 5.30
C PHE A 90 0.43 -15.00 6.69
N ASP A 91 0.24 -15.81 7.74
CA ASP A 91 0.69 -15.47 9.10
C ASP A 91 2.22 -15.27 9.18
N GLU A 92 2.99 -16.15 8.52
CA GLU A 92 4.45 -15.99 8.45
C GLU A 92 4.84 -14.75 7.66
N GLN A 93 4.12 -14.46 6.57
CA GLN A 93 4.34 -13.25 5.77
C GLN A 93 4.02 -11.98 6.57
N LEU A 94 2.92 -11.99 7.33
CA LEU A 94 2.52 -10.89 8.21
C LEU A 94 3.55 -10.66 9.32
N GLN A 95 4.02 -11.72 9.97
CA GLN A 95 5.07 -11.59 10.98
C GLN A 95 6.34 -10.98 10.40
N ARG A 96 6.80 -11.46 9.24
CA ARG A 96 7.97 -10.91 8.55
C ARG A 96 7.77 -9.45 8.14
N PHE A 97 6.56 -9.08 7.73
CA PHE A 97 6.21 -7.71 7.38
C PHE A 97 6.31 -6.78 8.60
N LEU A 98 5.80 -7.21 9.76
CA LEU A 98 5.87 -6.45 11.00
C LEU A 98 7.31 -6.31 11.49
N GLU A 99 8.11 -7.38 11.46
CA GLU A 99 9.52 -7.36 11.86
C GLU A 99 10.35 -6.42 10.96
N LYS A 100 10.24 -6.54 9.62
CA LYS A 100 10.91 -5.62 8.70
C LYS A 100 10.45 -4.18 8.84
N GLY A 101 9.19 -3.97 9.20
CA GLY A 101 8.62 -2.64 9.43
C GLY A 101 9.32 -1.91 10.58
N LEU A 102 9.76 -2.65 11.60
CA LEU A 102 10.51 -2.12 12.75
C LEU A 102 11.96 -1.78 12.39
N ASP A 103 12.55 -2.47 11.41
CA ASP A 103 13.93 -2.27 10.96
C ASP A 103 14.11 -1.08 9.99
N ASN A 104 13.06 -0.32 9.63
CA ASN A 104 13.12 0.82 8.70
C ASN A 104 13.84 2.09 9.24
N GLU A 105 14.72 1.96 10.24
CA GLU A 105 15.63 3.06 10.71
C GLU A 105 16.86 3.21 9.80
#